data_AF-A0A6A5FWW0-F1
#
_entry.id   AF-A0A6A5FWW0-F1
#
_cell.length_a   1.000
_cell.length_b   1.000
_cell.length_c   1.000
_cell.angle_alpha   90.00
_cell.angle_beta   90.00
_cell.angle_gamma   90.00
#
_symmetry.space_group_name_H-M   'P 1'
#
loop_
_entity.id
_entity.type
_entity.pdbx_description
1 polymer ?
#
loop_
_entity_poly.entity_id
_entity_poly.type
_entity_poly.pdbx_seq_one_letter_code
_entity_poly.pdbx_strand_id
1 'polypeptide(L)'
;MYGFYFTLFTNPVGFNSKYYTWLFDPMITENRLSEYHNIPHSINNILIVAVMCFMYGWLYFIVQEKMSMFSWKSRRQDLSFQILIQSAMICSVNMVAAITFVLMNFVKLPIIIIIIAHKTWQLIHAFPVFIYLVVNKTIRNGLLRKLRLKNRVSSMASYNP
;
A
#
# COMPACT_ATOMS: atom_id res chain seq x y z
N MET A 1 21.07 2.10 8.49
CA MET A 1 21.85 3.32 8.80
C MET A 1 21.02 4.59 8.62
N TYR A 2 20.40 4.83 7.46
CA TYR A 2 19.54 6.02 7.23
C TYR A 2 18.39 6.17 8.25
N GLY A 3 17.60 5.12 8.49
CA GLY A 3 16.49 5.17 9.46
C GLY A 3 16.91 5.45 10.92
N PHE A 4 18.11 4.98 11.33
CA PHE A 4 18.61 5.20 12.69
C PHE A 4 18.94 6.68 12.96
N TYR A 5 19.40 7.40 11.94
CA TYR A 5 19.68 8.84 12.04
C TYR A 5 18.40 9.64 12.31
N PHE A 6 17.31 9.32 11.59
CA PHE A 6 16.02 9.98 11.80
C PHE A 6 15.38 9.61 13.14
N THR A 7 15.53 8.37 13.62
CA THR A 7 14.96 7.98 14.93
C THR A 7 15.68 8.59 16.13
N LEU A 8 16.98 8.88 16.03
CA LEU A 8 17.79 9.36 17.15
C LEU A 8 17.99 10.88 17.16
N PHE A 9 18.00 11.53 15.99
CA PHE A 9 18.40 12.93 15.85
C PHE A 9 17.34 13.84 15.22
N THR A 10 16.14 13.34 14.91
CA THR A 10 15.04 14.15 14.39
C THR A 10 13.78 13.96 15.24
N ASN A 11 12.95 15.01 15.34
CA ASN A 11 11.73 14.92 16.14
C ASN A 11 10.82 13.80 15.60
N PRO A 12 10.40 12.83 16.44
CA PRO A 12 9.61 11.70 15.99
C PRO A 12 8.22 12.15 15.56
N VAL A 13 7.62 11.42 14.61
CA VAL A 13 6.22 11.60 14.24
C VAL A 13 5.31 11.27 15.43
N GLY A 14 4.39 12.18 15.76
CA GLY A 14 3.38 12.00 16.80
C GLY A 14 2.10 11.42 16.21
N PHE A 15 1.47 10.48 16.92
CA PHE A 15 0.12 10.06 16.55
C PHE A 15 -0.88 11.16 16.90
N ASN A 16 -1.61 11.65 15.90
CA ASN A 16 -2.64 12.65 16.08
C ASN A 16 -4.01 11.98 16.17
N SER A 17 -4.64 12.03 17.35
CA SER A 17 -5.96 11.44 17.60
C SER A 17 -7.10 12.13 16.85
N LYS A 18 -6.95 13.42 16.50
CA LYS A 18 -7.96 14.19 15.76
C LYS A 18 -8.02 13.80 14.29
N TYR A 19 -6.87 13.43 13.71
CA TYR A 19 -6.75 13.06 12.30
C TYR A 19 -6.52 11.56 12.06
N TYR A 20 -6.48 10.76 13.13
CA TYR A 20 -6.22 9.30 13.10
C TYR A 20 -4.97 8.93 12.30
N THR A 21 -3.97 9.81 12.25
CA THR A 21 -2.78 9.64 11.42
C THR A 21 -1.53 10.17 12.11
N TRP A 22 -0.38 9.73 11.62
CA TRP A 22 0.93 10.13 12.13
C TRP A 22 1.34 11.42 11.42
N LEU A 23 1.55 12.49 12.19
CA LEU A 23 1.91 13.82 11.69
C LEU A 23 3.16 14.30 12.43
N PHE A 24 3.99 15.08 11.75
CA PHE A 24 5.12 15.75 12.41
C PHE A 24 4.63 16.85 13.34
N ASP A 25 3.67 17.65 12.88
CA ASP A 25 2.92 18.56 13.75
C ASP A 25 1.68 17.83 14.30
N PRO A 26 1.65 17.50 15.60
CA PRO A 26 0.48 16.89 16.19
C PRO A 26 -0.73 17.84 16.24
N MET A 27 -0.61 19.11 15.82
CA MET A 27 -1.68 20.12 15.80
C MET A 27 -2.47 20.20 17.13
N ILE A 28 -1.82 19.83 18.24
CA ILE A 28 -2.38 19.81 19.61
C ILE A 28 -2.24 21.20 20.26
N THR A 29 -1.19 21.94 19.91
CA THR A 29 -0.86 23.24 20.50
C THR A 29 -0.80 24.30 19.42
N GLU A 30 -1.70 25.27 19.45
CA GLU A 30 -1.65 26.42 18.54
C GLU A 30 -0.34 27.21 18.79
N ASN A 31 0.30 27.72 17.72
CA ASN A 31 1.55 28.49 17.74
C ASN A 31 2.88 27.77 18.11
N ARG A 32 2.96 26.43 18.10
CA ARG A 32 4.24 25.70 18.28
C ARG A 32 4.76 24.98 17.03
N LEU A 33 4.31 25.38 15.83
CA LEU A 33 4.73 24.80 14.54
C LEU A 33 6.25 24.76 14.35
N SER A 34 6.98 25.75 14.85
CA SER A 34 8.45 25.83 14.73
C SER A 34 9.20 24.78 15.54
N GLU A 35 8.58 24.22 16.59
CA GLU A 35 9.21 23.25 17.49
C GLU A 35 9.17 21.82 16.92
N TYR A 36 8.26 21.56 15.96
CA TYR A 36 8.05 20.24 15.35
C TYR A 36 8.53 20.14 13.89
N HIS A 37 9.11 21.20 13.33
CA HIS A 37 9.43 21.29 11.91
C HIS A 37 10.76 20.61 11.55
N ASN A 38 10.73 19.34 11.14
CA ASN A 38 11.91 18.68 10.57
C ASN A 38 12.05 18.98 9.08
N ILE A 39 12.74 20.08 8.75
CA ILE A 39 13.05 20.47 7.36
C ILE A 39 13.79 19.35 6.59
N PRO A 40 14.83 18.68 7.14
CA PRO A 40 15.53 17.61 6.43
C PRO A 40 14.62 16.41 6.10
N HIS A 41 13.70 16.08 7.01
CA HIS A 41 12.75 14.99 6.79
C HIS A 41 11.69 15.35 5.76
N SER A 42 11.22 16.60 5.76
CA SER A 42 10.25 17.10 4.79
C SER A 42 10.83 17.07 3.38
N ILE A 43 12.08 17.54 3.21
CA ILE A 43 12.80 17.44 1.93
C ILE A 43 12.92 15.99 1.50
N ASN A 44 13.27 15.08 2.42
CA ASN A 44 13.37 13.66 2.08
C ASN A 44 12.03 13.05 1.65
N ASN A 45 10.93 13.35 2.35
CA ASN A 45 9.60 12.87 1.97
C ASN A 45 9.19 13.38 0.58
N ILE A 46 9.47 14.65 0.27
CA ILE A 46 9.24 15.22 -1.07
C ILE A 46 10.09 14.48 -2.11
N LEU A 47 11.37 14.26 -1.84
CA LEU A 47 12.28 13.54 -2.75
C LEU A 47 11.82 12.11 -3.01
N ILE A 48 11.40 11.39 -1.96
CA ILE A 48 10.87 10.02 -2.08
C ILE A 48 9.62 10.01 -2.95
N VAL A 49 8.69 10.96 -2.74
CA VAL A 49 7.49 11.06 -3.58
C VAL A 49 7.84 11.41 -5.02
N ALA A 50 8.79 12.32 -5.25
CA ALA A 50 9.24 12.67 -6.60
C ALA A 50 9.83 11.46 -7.34
N VAL A 51 10.67 10.67 -6.67
CA VAL A 51 11.23 9.43 -7.22
C VAL A 51 10.13 8.39 -7.48
N MET A 52 9.17 8.22 -6.56
CA MET A 52 8.02 7.34 -6.77
C MET A 52 7.21 7.74 -8.01
N CYS A 53 6.91 9.04 -8.17
CA CYS A 53 6.19 9.55 -9.33
C CYS A 53 6.94 9.25 -10.64
N PHE A 54 8.27 9.44 -10.66
CA PHE A 54 9.09 9.12 -11.82
C PHE A 54 9.06 7.62 -12.17
N MET A 55 9.33 6.76 -11.18
CA MET A 55 9.35 5.31 -11.39
C MET A 55 7.97 4.77 -11.82
N TYR A 56 6.89 5.31 -11.30
CA TYR A 56 5.54 4.88 -11.66
C TYR A 56 5.08 5.44 -13.01
N GLY A 57 5.51 6.65 -13.37
CA GLY A 57 5.37 7.17 -14.73
C GLY A 57 6.06 6.26 -15.73
N TRP A 58 7.29 5.83 -15.43
CA TRP A 58 8.03 4.86 -16.23
C TRP A 58 7.30 3.52 -16.37
N LEU A 59 6.77 2.99 -15.26
CA LEU A 59 5.96 1.77 -15.26
C LEU A 59 4.72 1.89 -16.15
N TYR A 60 4.04 3.04 -16.11
CA TYR A 60 2.89 3.32 -16.97
C TYR A 60 3.25 3.27 -18.46
N PHE A 61 4.40 3.84 -18.85
CA PHE A 61 4.88 3.76 -20.24
C PHE A 61 5.12 2.31 -20.68
N ILE A 62 5.78 1.49 -19.85
CA ILE A 62 6.00 0.07 -20.14
C ILE A 62 4.67 -0.68 -20.31
N VAL A 63 3.70 -0.39 -19.43
CA VAL A 63 2.36 -0.99 -19.53
C VAL A 63 1.73 -0.62 -20.86
N GLN A 64 1.72 0.66 -21.22
CA GLN A 64 1.12 1.14 -22.48
C GLN A 64 1.77 0.51 -23.71
N GLU A 65 3.10 0.39 -23.73
CA GLU A 65 3.83 -0.28 -24.81
C GLU A 65 3.46 -1.76 -24.93
N LYS A 66 3.39 -2.49 -23.80
CA LYS A 66 2.90 -3.88 -23.82
C LYS A 66 1.42 -3.98 -24.18
N MET A 67 0.60 -2.98 -23.85
CA MET A 67 -0.81 -2.93 -24.26
C MET A 67 -0.96 -2.66 -25.76
N SER A 68 -0.01 -2.02 -26.44
CA SER A 68 -0.10 -1.80 -27.89
C SER A 68 0.41 -3.00 -28.71
N MET A 69 1.40 -3.74 -28.20
CA MET A 69 2.03 -4.85 -28.95
C MET A 69 1.22 -6.16 -29.02
N PHE A 70 0.42 -6.50 -28.00
CA PHE A 70 -0.25 -7.81 -27.94
C PHE A 70 -1.74 -7.74 -28.24
N SER A 71 -2.34 -8.76 -28.84
CA SER A 71 -3.81 -8.87 -28.93
C SER A 71 -4.43 -9.18 -27.56
N TRP A 72 -5.67 -8.75 -27.31
CA TRP A 72 -6.37 -8.96 -26.04
C TRP A 72 -6.41 -10.43 -25.59
N LYS A 73 -6.53 -11.37 -26.54
CA LYS A 73 -6.57 -12.81 -26.25
C LYS A 73 -5.22 -13.33 -25.75
N SER A 74 -4.12 -12.84 -26.32
CA SER A 74 -2.75 -13.17 -25.89
C SER A 74 -2.42 -12.55 -24.53
N ARG A 75 -2.88 -11.32 -24.27
CA ARG A 75 -2.68 -10.61 -22.99
C ARG A 75 -3.24 -11.38 -21.79
N ARG A 76 -4.40 -12.00 -21.96
CA ARG A 76 -5.09 -12.73 -20.88
C ARG A 76 -4.45 -14.10 -20.59
N GLN A 77 -3.65 -14.63 -21.50
CA GLN A 77 -2.95 -15.90 -21.34
C GLN A 77 -1.53 -15.72 -20.80
N ASP A 78 -0.92 -14.55 -20.97
CA ASP A 78 0.42 -14.26 -20.45
C ASP A 78 0.40 -13.89 -18.96
N LEU A 79 1.07 -14.72 -18.15
CA LEU A 79 1.17 -14.51 -16.70
C LEU A 79 1.99 -13.25 -16.37
N SER A 80 3.05 -12.98 -17.13
CA SER A 80 3.93 -11.82 -16.90
C SER A 80 3.18 -10.50 -17.08
N PHE A 81 2.35 -10.41 -18.13
CA PHE A 81 1.49 -9.26 -18.38
C PHE A 81 0.44 -9.06 -17.28
N GLN A 82 -0.18 -10.14 -16.79
CA GLN A 82 -1.13 -10.04 -15.67
C GLN A 82 -0.46 -9.51 -14.40
N ILE A 83 0.74 -10.00 -14.07
CA ILE A 83 1.50 -9.53 -12.91
C ILE A 83 1.87 -8.05 -13.08
N LEU A 84 2.26 -7.63 -14.28
CA LEU A 84 2.58 -6.22 -14.57
C LEU A 84 1.37 -5.28 -14.39
N ILE A 85 0.19 -5.68 -14.87
CA ILE A 85 -1.03 -4.88 -14.70
C ILE A 85 -1.44 -4.83 -13.22
N GLN A 86 -1.33 -5.95 -12.50
CA GLN A 86 -1.61 -5.99 -11.07
C GLN A 86 -0.68 -5.08 -10.27
N SER A 87 0.63 -5.13 -10.54
CA SER A 87 1.59 -4.26 -9.87
C SER A 87 1.35 -2.80 -10.23
N ALA A 88 1.04 -2.47 -11.49
CA ALA A 88 0.72 -1.11 -11.91
C ALA A 88 -0.53 -0.53 -11.20
N MET A 89 -1.60 -1.33 -11.04
CA MET A 89 -2.79 -0.91 -10.28
C MET A 89 -2.48 -0.69 -8.81
N ILE A 90 -1.66 -1.56 -8.20
CA ILE A 90 -1.25 -1.40 -6.80
C ILE A 90 -0.40 -0.13 -6.63
N CYS A 91 0.56 0.10 -7.54
CA CYS A 91 1.43 1.26 -7.52
C CYS A 91 0.67 2.58 -7.69
N SER A 92 -0.33 2.65 -8.59
CA SER A 92 -1.11 3.87 -8.78
C SER A 92 -1.91 4.25 -7.53
N VAL A 93 -2.54 3.26 -6.88
CA VAL A 93 -3.25 3.44 -5.61
C VAL A 93 -2.28 3.88 -4.50
N ASN A 94 -1.09 3.28 -4.44
CA ASN A 94 -0.04 3.67 -3.48
C ASN A 94 0.45 5.10 -3.71
N MET A 95 0.54 5.55 -4.97
CA MET A 95 0.94 6.91 -5.32
C MET A 95 -0.05 7.95 -4.80
N VAL A 96 -1.35 7.72 -5.00
CA VAL A 96 -2.41 8.61 -4.51
C VAL A 96 -2.34 8.74 -2.99
N ALA A 97 -2.14 7.61 -2.28
CA ALA A 97 -1.98 7.63 -0.83
C ALA A 97 -0.73 8.42 -0.40
N ALA A 98 0.44 8.15 -1.01
CA ALA A 98 1.69 8.84 -0.69
C ALA A 98 1.61 10.35 -0.93
N ILE A 99 1.06 10.79 -2.06
CA ILE A 99 0.83 12.22 -2.35
C ILE A 99 -0.10 12.82 -1.29
N THR A 100 -1.17 12.13 -0.93
CA THR A 100 -2.13 12.62 0.07
C THR A 100 -1.48 12.80 1.44
N PHE A 101 -0.63 11.85 1.88
CA PHE A 101 0.12 11.97 3.14
C PHE A 101 1.16 13.09 3.12
N VAL A 102 1.85 13.31 2.01
CA VAL A 102 2.77 14.45 1.89
C VAL A 102 2.02 15.77 1.89
N LEU A 103 0.88 15.87 1.19
CA LEU A 103 0.05 17.07 1.20
C LEU A 103 -0.50 17.41 2.59
N MET A 104 -0.78 16.43 3.46
CA MET A 104 -1.17 16.68 4.85
C MET A 104 -0.13 17.46 5.66
N ASN A 105 1.15 17.43 5.25
CA ASN A 105 2.20 18.18 5.92
C ASN A 105 2.26 19.65 5.47
N PHE A 106 1.61 20.02 4.36
CA PHE A 106 1.64 21.38 3.81
C PHE A 106 0.28 22.09 3.87
N VAL A 107 -0.82 21.34 3.80
CA VAL A 107 -2.18 21.90 3.79
C VAL A 107 -3.11 21.14 4.73
N LYS A 108 -4.11 21.83 5.28
CA LYS A 108 -5.17 21.18 6.07
C LYS A 108 -6.13 20.45 5.12
N LEU A 109 -6.06 19.12 5.10
CA LEU A 109 -7.03 18.30 4.36
C LEU A 109 -8.25 17.94 5.22
N PRO A 110 -9.45 17.80 4.61
CA PRO A 110 -10.62 17.30 5.31
C PRO A 110 -10.41 15.84 5.75
N ILE A 111 -10.90 15.51 6.94
CA ILE A 111 -10.73 14.20 7.60
C ILE A 111 -11.14 13.01 6.73
N ILE A 112 -12.18 13.20 5.89
CA ILE A 112 -12.69 12.15 5.00
C ILE A 112 -11.61 11.71 3.99
N ILE A 113 -10.86 12.65 3.41
CA ILE A 113 -9.79 12.33 2.45
C ILE A 113 -8.67 11.55 3.14
N ILE A 114 -8.33 11.93 4.37
CA ILE A 114 -7.31 11.26 5.18
C ILE A 114 -7.70 9.81 5.47
N ILE A 115 -8.94 9.58 5.91
CA ILE A 115 -9.47 8.24 6.19
C ILE A 115 -9.49 7.40 4.92
N ILE A 116 -9.95 7.96 3.80
CA ILE A 116 -9.98 7.26 2.50
C ILE A 116 -8.57 6.86 2.09
N ALA A 117 -7.59 7.76 2.15
CA ALA A 117 -6.20 7.45 1.82
C ALA A 117 -5.63 6.33 2.70
N HIS A 118 -5.89 6.38 4.01
CA HIS A 118 -5.39 5.38 4.96
C HIS A 118 -6.03 4.00 4.74
N LYS A 119 -7.36 3.95 4.51
CA LYS A 119 -8.07 2.71 4.19
C LYS A 119 -7.62 2.13 2.85
N THR A 120 -7.46 3.00 1.86
CA THR A 120 -6.99 2.62 0.52
C THR A 120 -5.60 2.01 0.58
N TRP A 121 -4.68 2.61 1.35
CA TRP A 121 -3.35 2.06 1.60
C TRP A 121 -3.39 0.68 2.29
N GLN A 122 -4.23 0.50 3.31
CA GLN A 122 -4.41 -0.80 3.98
C GLN A 122 -4.92 -1.89 3.01
N LEU A 123 -5.82 -1.54 2.10
CA LEU A 123 -6.39 -2.48 1.12
C LEU A 123 -5.36 -3.02 0.11
N ILE A 124 -4.29 -2.26 -0.16
CA ILE A 124 -3.21 -2.69 -1.07
C ILE A 124 -2.56 -3.99 -0.57
N HIS A 125 -2.33 -4.11 0.73
CA HIS A 125 -1.70 -5.30 1.32
C HIS A 125 -2.61 -6.53 1.31
N ALA A 126 -3.93 -6.33 1.29
CA ALA A 126 -4.90 -7.40 1.24
C ALA A 126 -5.09 -7.95 -0.20
N PHE A 127 -4.89 -7.09 -1.20
CA PHE A 127 -5.18 -7.38 -2.61
C PHE A 127 -4.46 -8.62 -3.19
N PRO A 128 -3.15 -8.86 -2.92
CA PRO A 128 -2.44 -10.04 -3.41
C PRO A 128 -3.04 -11.36 -2.92
N VAL A 129 -3.51 -11.40 -1.67
CA VAL A 129 -4.13 -12.59 -1.07
C VAL A 129 -5.41 -12.95 -1.82
N PHE A 130 -6.25 -11.94 -2.09
CA PHE A 130 -7.49 -12.15 -2.86
C PHE A 130 -7.21 -12.59 -4.29
N ILE A 131 -6.23 -11.98 -4.98
CA ILE A 131 -5.82 -12.39 -6.32
C ILE A 131 -5.38 -13.85 -6.33
N TYR A 132 -4.51 -14.25 -5.40
CA TYR A 132 -4.01 -15.63 -5.35
C TYR A 132 -5.13 -16.64 -5.04
N LEU A 133 -6.07 -16.31 -4.16
CA LEU A 133 -7.20 -17.19 -3.84
C LEU A 133 -8.21 -17.34 -4.98
N VAL A 134 -8.45 -16.26 -5.76
CA VAL A 134 -9.45 -16.27 -6.83
C VAL A 134 -8.87 -16.83 -8.14
N VAL A 135 -7.65 -16.41 -8.51
CA VAL A 135 -7.08 -16.64 -9.84
C VAL A 135 -6.20 -17.89 -9.89
N ASN A 136 -5.46 -18.21 -8.82
CA ASN A 136 -4.53 -19.34 -8.84
C ASN A 136 -5.22 -20.65 -8.42
N LYS A 137 -5.61 -21.45 -9.42
CA LYS A 137 -6.26 -22.75 -9.22
C LYS A 137 -5.44 -23.69 -8.33
N THR A 138 -4.11 -23.64 -8.39
CA THR A 138 -3.23 -24.49 -7.57
C THR A 138 -3.33 -24.11 -6.09
N ILE A 139 -3.24 -22.83 -5.77
CA ILE A 139 -3.36 -22.31 -4.39
C ILE A 139 -4.78 -22.57 -3.87
N ARG A 140 -5.81 -22.27 -4.67
CA ARG A 140 -7.21 -22.49 -4.32
C ARG A 140 -7.50 -23.96 -4.03
N ASN A 141 -7.05 -24.87 -4.89
CA ASN A 141 -7.25 -26.31 -4.71
C ASN A 141 -6.43 -26.84 -3.52
N GLY A 142 -5.23 -26.31 -3.27
CA GLY A 142 -4.42 -26.63 -2.09
C GLY A 142 -5.10 -26.23 -0.78
N LEU A 143 -5.70 -25.03 -0.74
CA LEU A 143 -6.46 -24.55 0.42
C LEU A 143 -7.71 -25.39 0.66
N LEU A 144 -8.50 -25.64 -0.40
CA LEU A 144 -9.70 -26.48 -0.32
C LEU A 144 -9.38 -27.91 0.14
N ARG A 145 -8.26 -28.48 -0.30
CA ARG A 145 -7.79 -29.80 0.14
C ARG A 145 -7.41 -29.81 1.62
N LYS A 146 -6.70 -28.80 2.12
CA LYS A 146 -6.38 -28.67 3.57
C LYS A 146 -7.64 -28.47 4.42
N LEU A 147 -8.59 -27.65 3.99
CA LEU A 147 -9.87 -27.45 4.68
C LEU A 147 -10.71 -28.73 4.72
N ARG A 148 -10.82 -29.45 3.59
CA ARG A 148 -11.52 -30.74 3.54
C ARG A 148 -10.86 -31.82 4.39
N LEU A 149 -9.53 -31.86 4.46
CA LEU A 149 -8.80 -32.77 5.34
C LEU A 149 -9.03 -32.43 6.82
N LYS A 150 -9.06 -31.14 7.20
CA LYS A 150 -9.37 -30.70 8.56
C LYS A 150 -10.79 -31.13 9.00
N ASN A 151 -11.76 -31.05 8.09
CA ASN A 151 -13.14 -31.48 8.37
C ASN A 151 -13.25 -33.01 8.50
N ARG A 152 -12.49 -33.79 7.71
CA ARG A 152 -12.45 -35.26 7.86
C ARG A 152 -11.78 -35.70 9.16
N VAL A 153 -10.66 -35.08 9.55
CA VAL A 153 -9.97 -35.40 10.81
C VAL A 153 -10.83 -35.02 12.01
N SER A 154 -11.49 -33.86 11.99
CA SER A 154 -12.41 -33.46 13.08
C SER A 154 -13.65 -34.35 13.16
N SER A 155 -14.18 -34.79 12.02
CA SER A 155 -15.30 -35.75 11.96
C SER A 155 -14.91 -37.15 12.44
N MET A 156 -13.68 -37.61 12.16
CA MET A 156 -13.18 -38.90 12.68
C MET A 156 -12.84 -38.82 14.17
N ALA A 157 -12.31 -37.70 14.66
CA ALA A 157 -12.05 -37.50 16.10
C ALA A 157 -13.35 -37.42 16.92
N SER A 158 -14.46 -36.95 16.34
CA SER A 158 -15.78 -36.95 16.98
C SER A 158 -16.45 -38.33 17.02
N TYR A 159 -15.97 -39.30 16.23
CA TYR A 159 -16.56 -40.64 16.11
C TYR A 159 -15.83 -41.71 16.94
N ASN A 160 -14.74 -41.35 17.62
CA ASN A 160 -13.98 -42.25 18.46
C ASN A 160 -14.15 -41.81 19.94
N PRO A 161 -15.07 -42.42 20.71
CA PRO A 161 -15.19 -42.19 22.15
C PRO A 161 -14.00 -42.72 22.94
#